data_AF-B1H272-F1
#
_entry.id   AF-B1H272-F1
#
_cell.length_a   1.000
_cell.length_b   1.000
_cell.length_c   1.000
_cell.angle_alpha   90.00
_cell.angle_beta   90.00
_cell.angle_gamma   90.00
#
_symmetry.space_group_name_H-M   'P 1'
#
loop_
_entity.id
_entity.type
_entity.pdbx_description
1 polymer ?
#
loop_
_entity_poly.entity_id
_entity_poly.type
_entity_poly.pdbx_seq_one_letter_code
_entity_poly.pdbx_strand_id
1 'polypeptide(L)'
;MDGGSAASTFLTDSLELELGTEWCKPPCFSCAFDSRDGKFSGESYLASGALKRLILNLDPLPTNFEEDTVELFGIQWVTETALVHSCRELFHLFRQQIFNLESLLQVNCDFGKIAALHAKADSIRQQCVVFLHYLKVFIFRWLKVQEAESHSLLVHPYEVLEAQLPSMLVDELHGLLLYIGHLAELPSVTLGAFVNQNQIKV
;
A
#
# COMPACT_ATOMS: atom_id res chain seq x y z
N MET A 1 -5.47 -34.30 -29.50
CA MET A 1 -5.21 -34.76 -28.12
C MET A 1 -3.70 -34.93 -28.07
N ASP A 2 -2.88 -34.08 -27.46
CA ASP A 2 -3.07 -33.18 -26.30
C ASP A 2 -2.18 -31.94 -26.47
N GLY A 3 -2.66 -30.76 -26.05
CA GLY A 3 -1.89 -29.52 -26.18
C GLY A 3 -2.41 -28.35 -25.34
N GLY A 4 -3.10 -28.61 -24.23
CA GLY A 4 -3.82 -27.56 -23.50
C GLY A 4 -3.64 -27.54 -21.97
N SER A 5 -2.69 -28.26 -21.39
CA SER A 5 -2.67 -28.47 -19.92
C SER A 5 -1.51 -27.82 -19.16
N ALA A 6 -0.41 -27.43 -19.82
CA ALA A 6 0.78 -26.94 -19.11
C ALA A 6 0.66 -25.50 -18.58
N ALA A 7 -0.08 -24.61 -19.24
CA ALA A 7 -0.21 -23.22 -18.79
C ALA A 7 -1.05 -23.07 -17.49
N SER A 8 -1.95 -24.03 -17.23
CA SER A 8 -2.84 -24.00 -16.07
C SER A 8 -2.14 -24.39 -14.78
N THR A 9 -1.10 -25.22 -14.83
CA THR A 9 -0.40 -25.75 -13.64
C THR A 9 0.59 -24.73 -13.06
N PHE A 10 1.23 -23.91 -13.89
CA PHE A 10 2.14 -22.84 -13.43
C PHE A 10 1.43 -21.71 -12.67
N LEU A 11 0.14 -21.47 -12.93
CA LEU A 11 -0.61 -20.40 -12.28
C LEU A 11 -1.03 -20.77 -10.85
N THR A 12 -1.25 -22.05 -10.56
CA THR A 12 -1.71 -22.53 -9.25
C THR A 12 -0.60 -22.77 -8.23
N ASP A 13 0.61 -23.17 -8.65
CA ASP A 13 1.68 -23.55 -7.72
C ASP A 13 2.29 -22.37 -6.91
N SER A 14 2.14 -21.12 -7.38
CA SER A 14 2.63 -19.92 -6.66
C SER A 14 1.50 -19.06 -6.07
N LEU A 15 0.39 -19.67 -5.66
CA LEU A 15 -0.63 -19.01 -4.83
C LEU A 15 -0.29 -19.09 -3.33
N GLU A 16 0.97 -19.39 -3.00
CA GLU A 16 1.45 -19.36 -1.62
C GLU A 16 1.13 -18.01 -1.00
N LEU A 17 0.44 -18.09 0.14
CA LEU A 17 0.10 -16.97 0.99
C LEU A 17 1.42 -16.38 1.51
N GLU A 18 1.59 -15.05 1.44
CA GLU A 18 2.69 -14.39 2.14
C GLU A 18 2.47 -14.58 3.66
N LEU A 19 3.00 -15.67 4.22
CA LEU A 19 2.88 -15.99 5.64
C LEU A 19 3.70 -14.98 6.47
N GLY A 20 3.11 -14.46 7.55
CA GLY A 20 3.80 -13.65 8.54
C GLY A 20 3.69 -12.15 8.29
N THR A 21 4.67 -11.36 8.75
CA THR A 21 4.73 -9.89 8.61
C THR A 21 5.33 -9.41 7.28
N GLU A 22 5.50 -10.30 6.31
CA GLU A 22 6.09 -10.00 4.99
C GLU A 22 5.23 -9.00 4.20
N TRP A 23 3.90 -9.08 4.34
CA TRP A 23 2.95 -8.13 3.73
C TRP A 23 3.10 -6.70 4.26
N CYS A 24 3.68 -6.49 5.46
CA CYS A 24 3.94 -5.15 5.99
C CYS A 24 5.25 -4.55 5.48
N LYS A 25 6.09 -5.33 4.78
CA LYS A 25 7.34 -4.81 4.22
C LYS A 25 7.00 -3.99 2.97
N PRO A 26 7.48 -2.74 2.86
CA PRO A 26 7.25 -1.93 1.67
C PRO A 26 7.83 -2.65 0.44
N PRO A 27 7.04 -2.86 -0.63
CA PRO A 27 7.48 -3.63 -1.78
C PRO A 27 8.68 -2.93 -2.42
N CYS A 28 9.81 -3.61 -2.47
CA CYS A 28 10.98 -3.14 -3.21
C CYS A 28 10.79 -3.54 -4.68
N PHE A 29 10.35 -2.60 -5.52
CA PHE A 29 10.40 -2.80 -6.96
C PHE A 29 11.86 -2.94 -7.39
N SER A 30 12.25 -4.16 -7.72
CA SER A 30 13.56 -4.46 -8.29
C SER A 30 13.38 -4.89 -9.73
N CYS A 31 13.93 -4.09 -10.65
CA CYS A 31 14.10 -4.50 -12.04
C CYS A 31 15.36 -5.36 -12.22
N ALA A 32 16.04 -5.78 -11.13
CA ALA A 32 17.15 -6.70 -11.21
C ALA A 32 16.62 -8.04 -11.74
N PHE A 33 16.86 -8.25 -13.03
CA PHE A 33 16.34 -9.38 -13.77
C PHE A 33 17.20 -10.60 -13.47
N ASP A 34 16.63 -11.62 -12.82
CA ASP A 34 17.36 -12.83 -12.42
C ASP A 34 17.27 -13.99 -13.43
N SER A 35 16.70 -13.78 -14.62
CA SER A 35 16.69 -14.82 -15.67
C SER A 35 17.31 -14.31 -16.95
N ARG A 36 18.18 -15.07 -17.61
CA ARG A 36 18.75 -14.67 -18.91
C ARG A 36 17.81 -14.98 -20.08
N ASP A 37 16.65 -15.56 -19.79
CA ASP A 37 15.77 -16.25 -20.74
C ASP A 37 14.44 -15.51 -21.04
N GLY A 38 14.27 -14.27 -20.57
CA GLY A 38 13.06 -13.48 -20.88
C GLY A 38 11.78 -13.98 -20.20
N LYS A 39 11.87 -14.99 -19.33
CA LYS A 39 10.74 -15.49 -18.53
C LYS A 39 10.73 -14.81 -17.17
N PHE A 40 9.55 -14.35 -16.74
CA PHE A 40 9.35 -13.88 -15.38
C PHE A 40 9.63 -15.02 -14.40
N SER A 41 10.41 -14.75 -13.34
CA SER A 41 10.58 -15.69 -12.24
C SER A 41 9.21 -15.93 -11.60
N GLY A 42 8.89 -17.19 -11.25
CA GLY A 42 7.67 -17.54 -10.52
C GLY A 42 7.56 -16.86 -9.14
N GLU A 43 8.70 -16.37 -8.63
CA GLU A 43 8.80 -15.62 -7.38
C GLU A 43 8.76 -14.09 -7.58
N SER A 44 8.69 -13.62 -8.83
CA SER A 44 8.62 -12.18 -9.11
C SER A 44 7.29 -11.58 -8.62
N TYR A 45 7.30 -10.30 -8.22
CA TYR A 45 6.11 -9.57 -7.76
C TYR A 45 4.91 -9.63 -8.72
N LEU A 46 5.15 -9.84 -10.02
CA LEU A 46 4.09 -10.02 -11.03
C LEU A 46 3.52 -11.44 -11.07
N ALA A 47 4.31 -12.45 -10.67
CA ALA A 47 3.98 -13.87 -10.74
C ALA A 47 3.65 -14.51 -9.38
N SER A 48 3.75 -13.75 -8.29
CA SER A 48 3.48 -14.19 -6.91
C SER A 48 2.70 -13.12 -6.11
N GLY A 49 2.24 -13.49 -4.91
CA GLY A 49 1.71 -12.57 -3.92
C GLY A 49 0.37 -11.89 -4.28
N ALA A 50 0.13 -10.73 -3.68
CA ALA A 50 -1.18 -10.08 -3.74
C ALA A 50 -1.57 -9.55 -5.13
N LEU A 51 -0.60 -9.16 -5.97
CA LEU A 51 -0.90 -8.65 -7.32
C LEU A 51 -1.44 -9.75 -8.23
N LYS A 52 -0.81 -10.93 -8.22
CA LYS A 52 -1.32 -12.10 -8.97
C LYS A 52 -2.73 -12.46 -8.52
N ARG A 53 -3.01 -12.43 -7.21
CA ARG A 53 -4.35 -12.68 -6.66
C ARG A 53 -5.37 -11.67 -7.18
N LEU A 54 -5.04 -10.37 -7.18
CA LEU A 54 -5.91 -9.33 -7.76
C LEU A 54 -6.18 -9.57 -9.25
N ILE A 55 -5.16 -9.90 -10.05
CA ILE A 55 -5.33 -10.18 -11.50
C ILE A 55 -6.27 -11.37 -11.72
N LEU A 56 -6.24 -12.35 -10.82
CA LEU A 56 -7.12 -13.51 -10.84
C LEU A 56 -8.49 -13.27 -10.17
N ASN A 57 -8.81 -12.02 -9.79
CA ASN A 57 -10.01 -11.65 -9.03
C ASN A 57 -10.16 -12.45 -7.72
N LEU A 58 -9.05 -12.75 -7.07
CA LEU A 58 -8.98 -13.40 -5.76
C LEU A 58 -8.68 -12.38 -4.67
N ASP A 59 -9.12 -12.69 -3.44
CA ASP A 59 -8.85 -11.85 -2.28
C ASP A 59 -7.34 -11.60 -2.16
N PRO A 60 -6.87 -10.34 -2.19
CA PRO A 60 -5.46 -10.03 -2.21
C PRO A 60 -4.71 -10.43 -0.94
N LEU A 61 -5.38 -10.50 0.21
CA LEU A 61 -4.78 -10.78 1.52
C LEU A 61 -5.81 -11.54 2.40
N PRO A 62 -6.09 -12.82 2.09
CA PRO A 62 -7.24 -13.54 2.64
C PRO A 62 -7.20 -13.68 4.16
N THR A 63 -6.01 -13.76 4.76
CA THR A 63 -5.83 -13.94 6.22
C THR A 63 -5.68 -12.64 7.01
N ASN A 64 -5.74 -11.48 6.34
CA ASN A 64 -5.55 -10.18 6.99
C ASN A 64 -6.89 -9.46 7.13
N PHE A 65 -7.01 -8.63 8.18
CA PHE A 65 -8.21 -7.84 8.45
C PHE A 65 -9.46 -8.71 8.57
N GLU A 66 -9.34 -9.86 9.23
CA GLU A 66 -10.47 -10.74 9.55
C GLU A 66 -11.15 -10.30 10.86
N GLU A 67 -10.45 -9.57 11.71
CA GLU A 67 -10.99 -9.06 12.96
C GLU A 67 -12.02 -7.95 12.74
N ASP A 68 -13.00 -7.85 13.66
CA ASP A 68 -14.01 -6.79 13.67
C ASP A 68 -13.41 -5.38 13.74
N THR A 69 -12.20 -5.27 14.27
CA THR A 69 -11.49 -4.00 14.41
C THR A 69 -10.06 -4.06 13.91
N VAL A 70 -9.61 -2.97 13.28
CA VAL A 70 -8.26 -2.77 12.78
C VAL A 70 -7.63 -1.54 13.43
N GLU A 71 -6.36 -1.61 13.79
CA GLU A 71 -5.59 -0.45 14.22
C GLU A 71 -4.98 0.27 13.01
N LEU A 72 -5.41 1.52 12.77
CA LEU A 72 -4.87 2.37 11.71
C LEU A 72 -4.40 3.69 12.34
N PHE A 73 -3.13 4.04 12.11
CA PHE A 73 -2.51 5.26 12.64
C PHE A 73 -2.59 5.41 14.17
N GLY A 74 -2.55 4.29 14.90
CA GLY A 74 -2.63 4.28 16.37
C GLY A 74 -4.05 4.42 16.93
N ILE A 75 -5.08 4.29 16.09
CA ILE A 75 -6.49 4.40 16.45
C ILE A 75 -7.19 3.10 16.04
N GLN A 76 -8.09 2.60 16.88
CA GLN A 76 -8.88 1.40 16.59
C GLN A 76 -10.15 1.76 15.80
N TRP A 77 -10.36 1.08 14.67
CA TRP A 77 -11.47 1.31 13.75
C TRP A 77 -12.27 0.04 13.52
N VAL A 78 -13.56 0.15 13.19
CA VAL A 78 -14.37 -1.00 12.78
C VAL A 78 -14.01 -1.39 11.35
N THR A 79 -13.47 -2.59 11.15
CA THR A 79 -12.81 -3.00 9.90
C THR A 79 -13.69 -2.83 8.66
N GLU A 80 -14.94 -3.28 8.74
CA GLU A 80 -15.88 -3.25 7.60
C GLU A 80 -16.42 -1.86 7.27
N THR A 81 -16.51 -0.94 8.25
CA THR A 81 -17.26 0.32 8.07
C THR A 81 -16.41 1.58 8.22
N ALA A 82 -15.15 1.47 8.66
CA ALA A 82 -14.28 2.61 8.91
C ALA A 82 -14.12 3.50 7.68
N LEU A 83 -13.94 2.89 6.51
CA LEU A 83 -13.81 3.60 5.26
C LEU A 83 -15.11 4.30 4.83
N VAL A 84 -16.26 3.68 5.06
CA VAL A 84 -17.57 4.29 4.73
C VAL A 84 -17.82 5.54 5.60
N HIS A 85 -17.54 5.45 6.90
CA HIS A 85 -17.81 6.53 7.86
C HIS A 85 -16.75 7.63 7.86
N SER A 86 -15.49 7.26 7.74
CA SER A 86 -14.35 8.14 8.02
C SER A 86 -13.32 8.14 6.88
N CYS A 87 -13.76 7.95 5.62
CA CYS A 87 -12.89 7.97 4.43
C CYS A 87 -11.92 9.17 4.46
N ARG A 88 -12.48 10.39 4.51
CA ARG A 88 -11.68 11.62 4.50
C ARG A 88 -10.70 11.64 5.67
N GLU A 89 -11.16 11.37 6.88
CA GLU A 89 -10.33 11.39 8.09
C GLU A 89 -9.14 10.43 7.99
N LEU A 90 -9.37 9.20 7.54
CA LEU A 90 -8.32 8.20 7.32
C LEU A 90 -7.28 8.68 6.27
N PHE A 91 -7.72 9.28 5.17
CA PHE A 91 -6.81 9.87 4.18
C PHE A 91 -6.06 11.11 4.70
N HIS A 92 -6.66 11.90 5.60
CA HIS A 92 -5.96 13.00 6.27
C HIS A 92 -4.87 12.47 7.21
N LEU A 93 -5.16 11.44 8.01
CA LEU A 93 -4.17 10.77 8.86
C LEU A 93 -3.02 10.19 8.02
N PHE A 94 -3.34 9.58 6.89
CA PHE A 94 -2.32 9.07 5.96
C PHE A 94 -1.42 10.18 5.43
N ARG A 95 -1.99 11.30 4.93
CA ARG A 95 -1.21 12.47 4.48
C ARG A 95 -0.37 13.06 5.61
N GLN A 96 -0.91 13.11 6.82
CA GLN A 96 -0.17 13.54 8.00
C GLN A 96 1.05 12.67 8.26
N GLN A 97 0.95 11.34 8.10
CA GLN A 97 2.10 10.45 8.24
C GLN A 97 3.16 10.70 7.17
N ILE A 98 2.75 10.97 5.93
CA ILE A 98 3.70 11.30 4.88
C ILE A 98 4.39 12.65 5.15
N PHE A 99 3.64 13.67 5.57
CA PHE A 99 4.21 14.95 6.00
C PHE A 99 5.18 14.78 7.18
N ASN A 100 4.86 13.91 8.14
CA ASN A 100 5.77 13.58 9.23
C ASN A 100 7.08 12.98 8.68
N LEU A 101 7.01 12.11 7.68
CA LEU A 101 8.19 11.54 7.02
C LEU A 101 9.04 12.64 6.35
N GLU A 102 8.41 13.58 5.66
CA GLU A 102 9.11 14.74 5.06
C GLU A 102 9.81 15.60 6.10
N SER A 103 9.13 15.86 7.22
CA SER A 103 9.70 16.67 8.29
C SER A 103 10.97 16.07 8.87
N LEU A 104 11.12 14.73 8.83
CA LEU A 104 12.34 14.05 9.28
C LEU A 104 13.53 14.31 8.34
N LEU A 105 13.30 14.58 7.05
CA LEU A 105 14.36 14.92 6.09
C LEU A 105 14.94 16.32 6.32
N GLN A 106 14.15 17.23 6.91
CA GLN A 106 14.55 18.63 7.15
C GLN A 106 15.38 18.81 8.43
N VAL A 107 15.55 17.77 9.24
CA VAL A 107 16.33 17.84 10.49
C VAL A 107 17.82 17.74 10.17
N ASN A 108 18.59 18.79 10.48
CA ASN A 108 20.05 18.70 10.50
C ASN A 108 20.48 17.59 11.47
N CYS A 109 21.05 16.51 10.94
CA CYS A 109 21.27 15.28 11.70
C CYS A 109 22.58 15.31 12.48
N ASP A 110 22.49 15.25 13.81
CA ASP A 110 23.58 14.78 14.66
C ASP A 110 23.71 13.25 14.50
N PHE A 111 24.92 12.73 14.27
CA PHE A 111 25.15 11.28 14.06
C PHE A 111 24.57 10.38 15.17
N GLY A 112 24.49 10.88 16.41
CA GLY A 112 23.90 10.15 17.55
C GLY A 112 22.39 9.92 17.47
N LYS A 113 21.66 10.62 16.58
CA LYS A 113 20.19 10.52 16.45
C LYS A 113 19.74 9.76 15.20
N ILE A 114 20.67 9.40 14.31
CA ILE A 114 20.38 8.76 13.01
C ILE A 114 19.59 7.46 13.19
N ALA A 115 19.97 6.61 14.16
CA ALA A 115 19.29 5.34 14.38
C ALA A 115 17.81 5.52 14.80
N ALA A 116 17.54 6.52 15.67
CA ALA A 116 16.18 6.84 16.11
C ALA A 116 15.34 7.44 14.97
N LEU A 117 15.94 8.27 14.10
CA LEU A 117 15.28 8.81 12.92
C LEU A 117 14.90 7.72 11.93
N HIS A 118 15.79 6.77 11.66
CA HIS A 118 15.50 5.62 10.80
C HIS A 118 14.39 4.74 11.37
N ALA A 119 14.44 4.42 12.67
CA ALA A 119 13.39 3.63 13.31
C ALA A 119 12.02 4.32 13.22
N LYS A 120 11.97 5.64 13.41
CA LYS A 120 10.74 6.43 13.27
C LYS A 120 10.25 6.46 11.82
N ALA A 121 11.14 6.69 10.86
CA ALA A 121 10.80 6.68 9.44
C ALA A 121 10.27 5.31 8.99
N ASP A 122 10.87 4.22 9.48
CA ASP A 122 10.40 2.87 9.18
C ASP A 122 9.02 2.59 9.76
N SER A 123 8.77 2.97 11.01
CA SER A 123 7.46 2.87 11.65
C SER A 123 6.38 3.63 10.87
N ILE A 124 6.67 4.86 10.42
CA ILE A 124 5.76 5.65 9.58
C ILE A 124 5.46 4.93 8.26
N ARG A 125 6.50 4.41 7.58
CA ARG A 125 6.34 3.66 6.32
C ARG A 125 5.47 2.42 6.51
N GLN A 126 5.65 1.69 7.60
CA GLN A 126 4.84 0.52 7.93
C GLN A 126 3.37 0.90 8.12
N GLN A 127 3.07 1.96 8.87
CA GLN A 127 1.69 2.45 9.03
C GLN A 127 1.05 2.81 7.69
N CYS A 128 1.81 3.46 6.80
CA CYS A 128 1.33 3.77 5.47
C CYS A 128 1.04 2.51 4.63
N VAL A 129 1.92 1.51 4.67
CA VAL A 129 1.72 0.24 3.95
C VAL A 129 0.50 -0.52 4.47
N VAL A 130 0.32 -0.59 5.79
CA VAL A 130 -0.85 -1.22 6.42
C VAL A 130 -2.14 -0.55 5.95
N PHE A 131 -2.20 0.78 5.90
CA PHE A 131 -3.37 1.50 5.41
C PHE A 131 -3.67 1.23 3.93
N LEU A 132 -2.64 1.19 3.07
CA LEU A 132 -2.82 0.86 1.65
C LEU A 132 -3.28 -0.59 1.45
N HIS A 133 -2.83 -1.51 2.30
CA HIS A 133 -3.34 -2.88 2.31
C HIS A 133 -4.77 -2.98 2.78
N TYR A 134 -5.14 -2.24 3.82
CA TYR A 134 -6.51 -2.11 4.27
C TYR A 134 -7.42 -1.61 3.14
N LEU A 135 -7.03 -0.53 2.43
CA LEU A 135 -7.79 -0.02 1.26
C LEU A 135 -7.98 -1.10 0.19
N LYS A 136 -6.91 -1.81 -0.17
CA LYS A 136 -6.92 -2.86 -1.19
C LYS A 136 -7.87 -4.00 -0.80
N VAL A 137 -7.81 -4.47 0.45
CA VAL A 137 -8.72 -5.52 0.96
C VAL A 137 -10.14 -4.99 1.02
N PHE A 138 -10.33 -3.76 1.46
CA PHE A 138 -11.64 -3.15 1.58
C PHE A 138 -12.36 -3.06 0.24
N ILE A 139 -11.65 -2.57 -0.78
CA ILE A 139 -12.18 -2.48 -2.15
C ILE A 139 -12.58 -3.86 -2.66
N PHE A 140 -11.80 -4.89 -2.37
CA PHE A 140 -12.09 -6.24 -2.84
C PHE A 140 -13.29 -6.88 -2.10
N ARG A 141 -13.36 -6.75 -0.76
CA ARG A 141 -14.31 -7.47 0.08
C ARG A 141 -15.65 -6.75 0.25
N TRP A 142 -15.62 -5.43 0.41
CA TRP A 142 -16.77 -4.68 0.92
C TRP A 142 -17.28 -3.60 -0.05
N LEU A 143 -16.46 -3.11 -0.98
CA LEU A 143 -16.91 -2.09 -1.93
C LEU A 143 -17.87 -2.68 -2.96
N LYS A 144 -19.16 -2.35 -2.82
CA LYS A 144 -20.20 -2.66 -3.81
C LYS A 144 -20.42 -1.45 -4.71
N VAL A 145 -20.20 -1.61 -6.00
CA VAL A 145 -20.59 -0.60 -7.00
C VAL A 145 -22.05 -0.88 -7.37
N GLN A 146 -22.97 -0.02 -6.91
CA GLN A 146 -24.38 -0.09 -7.31
C GLN A 146 -24.49 0.22 -8.80
N GLU A 147 -25.11 -0.67 -9.59
CA GLU A 147 -25.46 -0.37 -10.98
C GLU A 147 -26.55 0.71 -11.01
N ALA A 148 -26.46 1.63 -11.98
CA ALA A 148 -27.33 2.81 -12.10
C ALA A 148 -28.84 2.49 -12.25
N GLU A 149 -29.24 1.23 -12.33
CA GLU A 149 -30.64 0.80 -12.50
C GLU A 149 -31.38 0.58 -11.18
N SER A 150 -30.69 0.48 -10.03
CA SER A 150 -31.30 0.37 -8.71
C SER A 150 -31.65 1.74 -8.11
N HIS A 151 -32.41 2.54 -8.85
CA HIS A 151 -33.03 3.78 -8.33
C HIS A 151 -34.22 3.51 -7.37
N SER A 152 -34.11 2.50 -6.50
CA SER A 152 -34.88 2.51 -5.26
C SER A 152 -34.30 3.62 -4.40
N LEU A 153 -35.11 4.62 -4.05
CA LEU A 153 -34.76 5.70 -3.11
C LEU A 153 -33.98 5.11 -1.94
N LEU A 154 -32.67 5.41 -1.85
CA LEU A 154 -31.81 5.01 -0.72
C LEU A 154 -32.51 5.50 0.54
N VAL A 155 -33.00 4.57 1.37
CA VAL A 155 -33.88 4.91 2.50
C VAL A 155 -33.06 5.22 3.73
N HIS A 156 -31.89 4.58 3.85
CA HIS A 156 -31.05 4.68 5.04
C HIS A 156 -29.81 5.58 4.81
N PRO A 157 -29.47 6.50 5.73
CA PRO A 157 -28.32 7.41 5.58
C PRO A 157 -26.98 6.72 5.31
N TYR A 158 -26.80 5.50 5.83
CA TYR A 158 -25.61 4.71 5.57
C TYR A 158 -25.50 4.23 4.11
N GLU A 159 -26.61 3.85 3.48
CA GLU A 159 -26.63 3.42 2.07
C GLU A 159 -26.24 4.57 1.14
N VAL A 160 -26.56 5.81 1.53
CA VAL A 160 -26.13 7.03 0.82
C VAL A 160 -24.62 7.22 0.90
N LEU A 161 -24.01 6.98 2.07
CA LEU A 161 -22.56 7.05 2.25
C LEU A 161 -21.84 5.97 1.44
N GLU A 162 -22.33 4.73 1.48
CA GLU A 162 -21.77 3.63 0.69
C GLU A 162 -21.84 3.91 -0.81
N ALA A 163 -22.94 4.47 -1.31
CA ALA A 163 -23.09 4.82 -2.72
C ALA A 163 -22.11 5.92 -3.17
N GLN A 164 -21.72 6.84 -2.28
CA GLN A 164 -20.77 7.92 -2.58
C GLN A 164 -19.31 7.49 -2.40
N LEU A 165 -19.06 6.40 -1.69
CA LEU A 165 -17.72 5.95 -1.34
C LEU A 165 -16.81 5.71 -2.55
N PRO A 166 -17.24 5.08 -3.67
CA PRO A 166 -16.38 4.90 -4.84
C PRO A 166 -15.84 6.23 -5.40
N SER A 167 -16.70 7.24 -5.54
CA SER A 167 -16.28 8.57 -5.99
C SER A 167 -15.32 9.24 -5.02
N MET A 168 -15.62 9.19 -3.71
CA MET A 168 -14.73 9.76 -2.69
C MET A 168 -13.36 9.07 -2.67
N LEU A 169 -13.33 7.75 -2.81
CA LEU A 169 -12.09 6.98 -2.88
C LEU A 169 -11.23 7.41 -4.08
N VAL A 170 -11.83 7.59 -5.25
CA VAL A 170 -11.11 8.04 -6.45
C VAL A 170 -10.51 9.43 -6.22
N ASP A 171 -11.28 10.37 -5.67
CA ASP A 171 -10.81 11.73 -5.39
C ASP A 171 -9.66 11.73 -4.37
N GLU A 172 -9.80 10.98 -3.28
CA GLU A 172 -8.80 10.91 -2.22
C GLU A 172 -7.51 10.20 -2.67
N LEU A 173 -7.63 9.10 -3.43
CA LEU A 173 -6.50 8.39 -4.04
C LEU A 173 -5.79 9.25 -5.10
N HIS A 174 -6.55 10.00 -5.90
CA HIS A 174 -5.98 10.93 -6.88
C HIS A 174 -5.22 12.07 -6.19
N GLY A 175 -5.84 12.69 -5.18
CA GLY A 175 -5.18 13.71 -4.37
C GLY A 175 -3.92 13.18 -3.68
N LEU A 176 -3.93 11.91 -3.26
CA LEU A 176 -2.75 11.26 -2.71
C LEU A 176 -1.65 11.04 -3.75
N LEU A 177 -2.01 10.59 -4.96
CA LEU A 177 -1.05 10.40 -6.05
C LEU A 177 -0.34 11.72 -6.38
N LEU A 178 -1.07 12.84 -6.44
CA LEU A 178 -0.50 14.17 -6.65
C LEU A 178 0.46 14.56 -5.52
N TYR A 179 0.05 14.32 -4.27
CA TYR A 179 0.88 14.59 -3.10
C TYR A 179 2.20 13.79 -3.11
N ILE A 180 2.14 12.49 -3.43
CA ILE A 180 3.33 11.64 -3.55
C ILE A 180 4.16 12.02 -4.79
N GLY A 181 3.53 12.50 -5.86
CA GLY A 181 4.25 13.03 -7.04
C GLY A 181 5.22 14.14 -6.65
N HIS A 182 4.78 15.09 -5.81
CA HIS A 182 5.66 16.15 -5.29
C HIS A 182 6.84 15.61 -4.45
N LEU A 183 6.66 14.49 -3.75
CA LEU A 183 7.75 13.85 -3.01
C LEU A 183 8.82 13.25 -3.92
N ALA A 184 8.40 12.69 -5.06
CA ALA A 184 9.32 12.15 -6.05
C ALA A 184 10.13 13.27 -6.75
N GLU A 185 9.62 14.50 -6.77
CA GLU A 185 10.31 15.69 -7.27
C GLU A 185 11.32 16.26 -6.28
N LEU A 186 11.24 15.91 -4.99
CA LEU A 186 12.27 16.28 -4.03
C LEU A 186 13.61 15.67 -4.48
N PRO A 187 14.71 16.43 -4.38
CA PRO A 187 16.00 15.93 -4.79
C PRO A 187 16.29 14.61 -4.05
N SER A 188 16.53 13.53 -4.80
CA SER A 188 16.96 12.21 -4.29
C SER A 188 18.34 12.26 -3.60
N VAL A 189 18.84 13.47 -3.32
CA VAL A 189 20.16 13.77 -2.83
C VAL A 189 20.11 13.88 -1.31
N THR A 190 20.07 12.74 -0.64
CA THR A 190 20.67 12.60 0.70
C THR A 190 21.57 11.37 0.81
N LEU A 191 22.09 10.87 -0.31
CA LEU A 191 23.32 10.07 -0.29
C LEU A 191 24.59 10.93 -0.50
N GLY A 192 24.44 12.18 -0.95
CA GLY A 192 25.56 13.07 -1.31
C GLY A 192 26.22 13.83 -0.16
N ALA A 193 25.61 13.89 1.04
CA ALA A 193 26.17 14.59 2.20
C ALA A 193 27.12 13.71 3.05
N PHE A 194 27.39 12.48 2.64
CA PHE A 194 28.34 11.57 3.31
C PHE A 194 29.59 11.28 2.48
N VAL A 195 29.91 12.12 1.48
CA VAL A 195 31.30 12.19 1.02
C VAL A 195 32.06 12.92 2.11
N ASN A 196 32.74 12.14 2.96
CA ASN A 196 33.78 12.61 3.87
C ASN A 196 34.64 13.66 3.15
N GLN A 197 34.39 14.96 3.40
CA GLN A 197 35.41 15.99 3.21
C GLN A 197 36.42 15.83 4.35
N ASN A 198 37.14 14.71 4.34
CA ASN A 198 38.44 14.66 4.98
C ASN A 198 39.35 15.56 4.13
N GLN A 199 39.31 16.86 4.42
CA GLN A 199 40.40 17.77 4.08
C GLN A 199 41.63 17.29 4.86
N ILE A 200 42.35 16.32 4.28
CA ILE A 200 43.73 16.09 4.65
C ILE A 200 44.50 17.28 4.08
N LYS A 201 44.73 18.29 4.92
CA LYS A 201 45.82 19.24 4.72
C LYS A 201 47.13 18.45 4.82
N VAL A 202 47.86 18.40 3.70
CA VAL A 202 49.32 18.15 3.69
C VAL A 202 49.99 19.49 3.47
#